data_AF-A0A151AU96-F1
#
_entry.id   AF-A0A151AU96-F1
#
_cell.length_a   1.000
_cell.length_b   1.000
_cell.length_c   1.000
_cell.angle_alpha   90.00
_cell.angle_beta   90.00
_cell.angle_gamma   90.00
#
_symmetry.space_group_name_H-M   'P 1'
#
loop_
_entity.id
_entity.type
_entity.pdbx_description
1 polymer ?
#
loop_
_entity_poly.entity_id
_entity_poly.type
_entity_poly.pdbx_seq_one_letter_code
_entity_poly.pdbx_strand_id
1 'polypeptide(L)'
;MSLRSIKSKLMALTLIAILATVVVQLIIANVSLANLTFKSQSIVQQHVLNEVKSGLKNTVDSMVSSLTDMYKSNAGTIPEAQLIELIRKTLDASRYGEAGYFFAYRYDGIRVVAPENKSQEGQNLWDLTDKSGKKVVQEFIRVAQNGGGFVSYIWLNPKTNKEEEKISYYSPS
;
A
#
# COMPACT_ATOMS: atom_id res chain seq x y z
N MET A 1 -21.96 -30.34 67.24
CA MET A 1 -22.20 -29.88 65.85
C MET A 1 -22.87 -31.01 65.08
N SER A 2 -24.07 -30.83 64.51
CA SER A 2 -24.81 -31.95 63.88
C SER A 2 -24.26 -32.27 62.49
N LEU A 3 -24.24 -33.55 62.09
CA LEU A 3 -23.79 -33.99 60.76
C LEU A 3 -24.49 -33.26 59.61
N ARG A 4 -25.75 -32.85 59.78
CA ARG A 4 -26.49 -32.05 58.79
C ARG A 4 -25.85 -30.67 58.55
N SER A 5 -25.38 -30.00 59.60
CA SER A 5 -24.73 -28.69 59.48
C SER A 5 -23.37 -28.72 58.78
N ILE A 6 -22.63 -29.83 58.90
CA ILE A 6 -21.32 -30.03 58.23
C ILE A 6 -21.53 -30.22 56.74
N LYS A 7 -22.48 -31.07 56.34
CA LYS A 7 -22.80 -31.34 54.93
C LYS A 7 -23.24 -30.07 54.19
N SER A 8 -24.07 -29.24 54.81
CA SER A 8 -24.52 -27.96 54.21
C SER A 8 -23.37 -26.96 54.01
N LYS A 9 -22.45 -26.84 54.98
CA LYS A 9 -21.26 -25.98 54.86
C LYS A 9 -20.32 -26.46 53.75
N LEU A 10 -20.13 -27.79 53.64
CA LEU A 10 -19.32 -28.39 52.59
C LEU A 10 -19.93 -28.14 51.20
N MET A 11 -21.25 -28.32 51.05
CA MET A 11 -21.97 -28.03 49.80
C MET A 11 -21.87 -26.56 49.41
N ALA A 12 -21.98 -25.64 50.37
CA ALA A 12 -21.82 -24.21 50.11
C ALA A 12 -20.40 -23.88 49.60
N LEU A 13 -19.36 -24.46 50.21
CA LEU A 13 -17.98 -24.26 49.80
C LEU A 13 -17.72 -24.77 48.37
N THR A 14 -18.23 -25.96 48.02
CA THR A 14 -18.09 -26.50 46.66
C THR A 14 -18.81 -25.64 45.62
N LEU A 15 -19.99 -25.11 45.96
CA LEU A 15 -20.73 -24.21 45.06
C LEU A 15 -19.97 -22.89 44.84
N ILE A 16 -19.38 -22.32 45.89
CA ILE A 16 -18.55 -21.12 45.78
C ILE A 16 -17.31 -21.38 44.91
N ALA A 17 -16.66 -22.53 45.09
CA ALA A 17 -15.50 -22.90 44.28
C ALA A 17 -15.87 -23.05 42.79
N ILE A 18 -17.00 -23.67 42.47
CA ILE A 18 -17.51 -23.79 41.09
C ILE A 18 -17.85 -22.40 40.52
N LEU A 19 -18.50 -21.55 41.31
CA LEU A 19 -18.83 -20.20 40.86
C LEU A 19 -17.56 -19.39 40.56
N ALA A 20 -16.54 -19.50 41.42
CA ALA A 20 -15.26 -18.83 41.22
C ALA A 20 -14.55 -19.29 39.94
N THR A 21 -14.53 -20.59 39.64
CA THR A 21 -13.90 -21.09 38.41
C THR A 21 -14.65 -20.66 37.15
N VAL A 22 -15.99 -20.63 37.18
CA VAL A 22 -16.81 -20.10 36.07
C VAL A 22 -16.51 -18.62 35.84
N VAL A 23 -16.41 -17.81 36.91
CA VAL A 23 -16.07 -16.38 36.80
C VAL A 23 -14.68 -16.19 36.20
N VAL A 24 -13.68 -16.98 36.62
CA VAL A 24 -12.32 -16.92 36.05
C VAL A 24 -12.34 -17.30 34.57
N GLN A 25 -13.06 -18.35 34.19
CA GLN A 25 -13.19 -18.76 32.78
C GLN A 25 -13.86 -17.68 31.94
N LEU A 26 -14.89 -17.01 32.47
CA LEU A 26 -15.55 -15.88 31.79
C LEU A 26 -14.58 -14.70 31.61
N ILE A 27 -13.77 -14.37 32.61
CA ILE A 27 -12.75 -13.31 32.50
C ILE A 27 -11.74 -13.68 31.40
N ILE A 28 -11.22 -14.90 31.42
CA ILE A 28 -10.25 -15.39 30.42
C ILE A 28 -10.87 -15.36 29.01
N ALA A 29 -12.12 -15.79 28.86
CA ALA A 29 -12.83 -15.78 27.58
C ALA A 29 -12.99 -14.36 27.03
N ASN A 30 -13.39 -13.40 27.88
CA ASN A 30 -13.52 -12.00 27.49
C ASN A 30 -12.18 -11.38 27.08
N VAL A 31 -11.10 -11.63 27.84
CA VAL A 31 -9.75 -11.16 27.50
C VAL A 31 -9.25 -11.80 26.19
N SER A 32 -9.48 -13.10 26.01
CA SER A 32 -9.08 -13.82 24.80
C SER A 32 -9.81 -13.30 23.57
N LEU A 33 -11.13 -13.03 23.69
CA LEU A 33 -11.94 -12.47 22.62
C LEU A 33 -11.44 -11.08 22.22
N ALA A 34 -11.17 -10.20 23.18
CA ALA A 34 -10.61 -8.88 22.92
C ALA A 34 -9.26 -8.95 22.18
N ASN A 35 -8.37 -9.86 22.60
CA ASN A 35 -7.08 -10.08 21.95
C ASN A 35 -7.22 -10.61 20.51
N LEU A 36 -8.17 -11.51 20.26
CA LEU A 36 -8.45 -12.03 18.92
C LEU A 36 -8.99 -10.95 17.99
N THR A 37 -9.92 -10.13 18.47
CA THR A 37 -10.47 -9.01 17.68
C THR A 37 -9.36 -8.03 17.28
N PHE A 38 -8.48 -7.66 18.23
CA PHE A 38 -7.35 -6.76 17.96
C PHE A 38 -6.37 -7.35 16.93
N LYS A 39 -5.98 -8.62 17.10
CA LYS A 39 -5.11 -9.32 16.14
C LYS A 39 -5.75 -9.41 14.76
N SER A 40 -7.03 -9.79 14.70
CA SER A 40 -7.78 -9.90 13.45
C SER A 40 -7.79 -8.59 12.67
N GLN A 41 -8.05 -7.47 13.35
CA GLN A 41 -8.04 -6.14 12.70
C GLN A 41 -6.70 -5.82 12.04
N SER A 42 -5.59 -6.06 12.75
CA SER A 42 -4.24 -5.82 12.19
C SER A 42 -3.91 -6.74 11.01
N ILE A 43 -4.31 -8.01 11.08
CA ILE A 43 -4.11 -8.99 10.01
C ILE A 43 -4.91 -8.61 8.77
N VAL A 44 -6.18 -8.23 8.94
CA VAL A 44 -7.06 -7.80 7.85
C VAL A 44 -6.49 -6.55 7.17
N GLN A 45 -6.06 -5.54 7.95
CA GLN A 45 -5.45 -4.33 7.39
C GLN A 45 -4.18 -4.63 6.60
N GLN A 46 -3.29 -5.47 7.13
CA GLN A 46 -2.06 -5.86 6.44
C GLN A 46 -2.36 -6.68 5.18
N HIS A 47 -3.34 -7.58 5.23
CA HIS A 47 -3.74 -8.37 4.07
C HIS A 47 -4.29 -7.47 2.96
N VAL A 48 -5.21 -6.56 3.28
CA VAL A 48 -5.74 -5.58 2.31
C VAL A 48 -4.62 -4.71 1.73
N LEU A 49 -3.70 -4.22 2.56
CA LEU A 49 -2.56 -3.42 2.08
C LEU A 49 -1.64 -4.22 1.15
N ASN A 50 -1.38 -5.49 1.47
CA ASN A 50 -0.55 -6.36 0.65
C ASN A 50 -1.23 -6.69 -0.68
N GLU A 51 -2.54 -6.89 -0.69
CA GLU A 51 -3.32 -7.08 -1.93
C GLU A 51 -3.28 -5.82 -2.81
N VAL A 52 -3.47 -4.64 -2.23
CA VAL A 52 -3.33 -3.36 -2.96
C VAL A 52 -1.93 -3.22 -3.55
N LYS A 53 -0.89 -3.50 -2.75
CA LYS A 53 0.51 -3.47 -3.19
C LYS A 53 0.77 -4.46 -4.32
N SER A 54 0.31 -5.70 -4.18
CA SER A 54 0.44 -6.75 -5.20
C SER A 54 -0.24 -6.34 -6.51
N GLY A 55 -1.47 -5.82 -6.41
CA GLY A 55 -2.21 -5.29 -7.55
C GLY A 55 -1.47 -4.14 -8.26
N LEU A 56 -0.92 -3.18 -7.49
CA LEU A 56 -0.10 -2.09 -8.04
C LEU A 56 1.13 -2.62 -8.77
N LYS A 57 1.88 -3.54 -8.15
CA LYS A 57 3.06 -4.16 -8.77
C LYS A 57 2.71 -4.83 -10.09
N ASN A 58 1.71 -5.73 -10.07
CA ASN A 58 1.30 -6.47 -11.26
C ASN A 58 0.82 -5.54 -12.39
N THR A 59 0.10 -4.47 -12.03
CA THR A 59 -0.38 -3.45 -12.97
C THR A 59 0.78 -2.71 -13.64
N VAL A 60 1.76 -2.26 -12.85
CA VAL A 60 2.95 -1.57 -13.35
C VAL A 60 3.82 -2.49 -14.19
N ASP A 61 4.11 -3.71 -13.72
CA ASP A 61 4.95 -4.66 -14.46
C ASP A 61 4.31 -5.08 -15.78
N SER A 62 2.99 -5.24 -15.82
CA SER A 62 2.25 -5.52 -17.05
C SER A 62 2.33 -4.34 -18.03
N MET A 63 2.22 -3.11 -17.54
CA MET A 63 2.39 -1.91 -18.36
C MET A 63 3.83 -1.80 -18.90
N VAL A 64 4.84 -1.96 -18.05
CA VAL A 64 6.26 -1.93 -18.47
C VAL A 64 6.54 -3.01 -19.51
N SER A 65 6.03 -4.22 -19.32
CA SER A 65 6.17 -5.31 -20.30
C SER A 65 5.51 -4.95 -21.64
N SER A 66 4.28 -4.44 -21.60
CA SER A 66 3.55 -4.02 -22.81
C SER A 66 4.27 -2.89 -23.57
N LEU A 67 4.81 -1.89 -22.87
CA LEU A 67 5.58 -0.80 -23.48
C LEU A 67 6.93 -1.29 -24.02
N THR A 68 7.57 -2.23 -23.32
CA THR A 68 8.81 -2.86 -23.78
C THR A 68 8.60 -3.63 -25.08
N ASP A 69 7.50 -4.39 -25.15
CA ASP A 69 7.14 -5.13 -26.36
C ASP A 69 6.80 -4.18 -27.50
N MET A 70 6.03 -3.12 -27.23
CA MET A 70 5.76 -2.05 -28.20
C MET A 70 7.06 -1.44 -28.73
N TYR A 71 8.03 -1.16 -27.86
CA TYR A 71 9.33 -0.64 -28.26
C TYR A 71 10.05 -1.62 -29.18
N LYS A 72 10.20 -2.88 -28.76
CA LYS A 72 10.93 -3.91 -29.51
C LYS A 72 10.29 -4.22 -30.86
N SER A 73 8.97 -4.27 -30.95
CA SER A 73 8.26 -4.59 -32.20
C SER A 73 8.30 -3.47 -33.24
N ASN A 74 8.54 -2.22 -32.81
CA ASN A 74 8.56 -1.06 -33.70
C ASN A 74 9.96 -0.47 -33.90
N ALA A 75 10.96 -0.96 -33.15
CA ALA A 75 12.34 -0.53 -33.28
C ALA A 75 12.85 -0.79 -34.71
N GLY A 76 13.35 0.28 -35.35
CA GLY A 76 13.82 0.23 -36.74
C GLY A 76 12.71 0.34 -37.81
N THR A 77 11.43 0.25 -37.43
CA THR A 77 10.29 0.42 -38.34
C THR A 77 9.84 1.88 -38.42
N ILE A 78 9.88 2.60 -37.30
CA ILE A 78 9.58 4.03 -37.21
C ILE A 78 10.75 4.79 -36.54
N PRO A 79 10.90 6.11 -36.79
CA PRO A 79 11.92 6.90 -36.10
C PRO A 79 11.76 6.83 -34.59
N GLU A 80 12.88 6.68 -33.87
CA GLU A 80 12.90 6.51 -32.41
C GLU A 80 12.13 7.60 -31.66
N ALA A 81 12.27 8.86 -32.07
CA ALA A 81 11.52 9.97 -31.47
C ALA A 81 9.99 9.80 -31.59
N GLN A 82 9.50 9.22 -32.70
CA GLN A 82 8.07 8.95 -32.88
C GLN A 82 7.60 7.79 -32.00
N LEU A 83 8.44 6.76 -31.84
CA LEU A 83 8.16 5.62 -30.96
C LEU A 83 8.12 6.04 -29.48
N ILE A 84 9.08 6.86 -29.03
CA ILE A 84 9.09 7.40 -27.68
C ILE A 84 7.85 8.26 -27.41
N GLU A 85 7.44 9.10 -28.36
CA GLU A 85 6.22 9.89 -28.21
C GLU A 85 4.96 9.02 -28.18
N LEU A 86 4.91 7.94 -28.96
CA LEU A 86 3.81 6.97 -28.92
C LEU A 86 3.73 6.27 -27.55
N ILE A 87 4.87 5.81 -27.01
CA ILE A 87 4.96 5.21 -25.67
C ILE A 87 4.51 6.21 -24.61
N ARG A 88 4.98 7.46 -24.68
CA ARG A 88 4.61 8.53 -23.76
C ARG A 88 3.11 8.79 -23.76
N LYS A 89 2.50 8.91 -24.95
CA LYS A 89 1.04 9.08 -25.11
C LYS A 89 0.24 7.89 -24.60
N THR A 90 0.74 6.68 -24.85
CA THR A 90 0.10 5.44 -24.36
C THR A 90 0.09 5.41 -22.83
N LEU A 91 1.23 5.67 -22.20
CA LEU A 91 1.33 5.74 -20.74
C LEU A 91 0.44 6.84 -20.16
N ASP A 92 0.40 8.00 -20.81
CA ASP A 92 -0.39 9.14 -20.39
C ASP A 92 -1.91 8.90 -20.45
N ALA A 93 -2.38 8.20 -21.47
CA ALA A 93 -3.80 7.85 -21.63
C ALA A 93 -4.23 6.67 -20.73
N SER A 94 -3.29 5.85 -20.26
CA SER A 94 -3.57 4.63 -19.52
C SER A 94 -4.11 4.88 -18.12
N ARG A 95 -5.16 4.16 -17.73
CA ARG A 95 -5.80 4.23 -16.41
C ARG A 95 -6.05 2.82 -15.87
N TYR A 96 -6.17 2.69 -14.56
CA TYR A 96 -6.51 1.44 -13.88
C TYR A 96 -7.38 1.71 -12.64
N GLY A 97 -8.24 0.75 -12.28
CA GLY A 97 -9.21 0.96 -11.19
C GLY A 97 -10.10 2.19 -11.42
N GLU A 98 -10.58 2.80 -10.34
CA GLU A 98 -11.45 3.99 -10.44
C GLU A 98 -10.69 5.29 -10.74
N ALA A 99 -9.46 5.44 -10.22
CA ALA A 99 -8.71 6.69 -10.30
C ALA A 99 -7.20 6.50 -10.51
N GLY A 100 -6.74 5.27 -10.76
CA GLY A 100 -5.33 4.95 -10.95
C GLY A 100 -4.79 5.46 -12.28
N TYR A 101 -3.56 5.96 -12.24
CA TYR A 101 -2.84 6.49 -13.40
C TYR A 101 -1.36 6.12 -13.32
N PHE A 102 -0.68 6.17 -14.47
CA PHE A 102 0.76 5.94 -14.56
C PHE A 102 1.50 7.26 -14.74
N PHE A 103 2.74 7.29 -14.30
CA PHE A 103 3.62 8.45 -14.46
C PHE A 103 5.05 7.95 -14.56
N ALA A 104 5.93 8.76 -15.14
CA ALA A 104 7.30 8.35 -15.43
C ALA A 104 8.28 9.48 -15.15
N TYR A 105 9.47 9.07 -14.71
CA TYR A 105 10.61 9.94 -14.48
C TYR A 105 11.82 9.36 -15.21
N ARG A 106 12.67 10.25 -15.74
CA ARG A 106 14.05 9.91 -16.06
C ARG A 106 14.85 9.78 -14.76
N TYR A 107 15.96 9.04 -14.83
CA TYR A 107 16.85 8.86 -13.68
C TYR A 107 17.59 10.13 -13.22
N ASP A 108 17.53 11.22 -13.98
CA ASP A 108 18.03 12.54 -13.59
C ASP A 108 16.97 13.43 -12.92
N GLY A 109 15.78 12.86 -12.63
CA GLY A 109 14.70 13.56 -11.95
C GLY A 109 13.75 14.34 -12.86
N ILE A 110 13.95 14.31 -14.18
CA ILE A 110 13.01 14.93 -15.11
C ILE A 110 11.73 14.11 -15.19
N ARG A 111 10.59 14.76 -14.92
CA ARG A 111 9.28 14.13 -15.03
C ARG A 111 8.83 14.07 -16.48
N VAL A 112 8.56 12.87 -16.99
CA VAL A 112 8.25 12.64 -18.42
C VAL A 112 6.75 12.54 -18.68
N VAL A 113 6.02 11.89 -17.77
CA VAL A 113 4.57 11.70 -17.87
C VAL A 113 3.92 12.06 -16.54
N ALA A 114 2.92 12.95 -16.59
CA ALA A 114 2.23 13.48 -15.43
C ALA A 114 0.73 13.70 -15.73
N PRO A 115 -0.08 12.63 -15.84
CA PRO A 115 -1.47 12.76 -16.29
C PRO A 115 -2.33 13.58 -15.32
N GLU A 116 -1.95 13.63 -14.05
CA GLU A 116 -2.63 14.42 -13.03
C GLU A 116 -2.17 15.87 -12.97
N ASN A 117 -0.96 16.19 -13.44
CA ASN A 117 -0.41 17.54 -13.47
C ASN A 117 0.52 17.79 -14.66
N LYS A 118 -0.08 18.19 -15.79
CA LYS A 118 0.64 18.46 -17.04
C LYS A 118 1.71 19.55 -16.94
N SER A 119 1.56 20.49 -16.02
CA SER A 119 2.56 21.55 -15.85
C SER A 119 3.93 21.02 -15.39
N GLN A 120 3.98 19.82 -14.79
CA GLN A 120 5.22 19.22 -14.31
C GLN A 120 5.96 18.38 -15.36
N GLU A 121 5.36 18.08 -16.51
CA GLU A 121 6.08 17.38 -17.59
C GLU A 121 7.25 18.24 -18.08
N GLY A 122 8.43 17.63 -18.21
CA GLY A 122 9.68 18.30 -18.58
C GLY A 122 10.42 19.00 -17.44
N GLN A 123 9.82 19.13 -16.25
CA GLN A 123 10.48 19.74 -15.10
C GLN A 123 11.42 18.74 -14.41
N ASN A 124 12.58 19.24 -13.96
CA ASN A 124 13.44 18.48 -13.06
C ASN A 124 12.94 18.63 -11.62
N LEU A 125 12.47 17.52 -11.04
CA LEU A 125 11.93 17.46 -9.69
C LEU A 125 12.88 16.71 -8.72
N TRP A 126 14.16 16.55 -9.08
CA TRP A 126 15.16 15.87 -8.27
C TRP A 126 15.24 16.40 -6.83
N ASP A 127 15.09 17.71 -6.66
CA ASP A 127 15.14 18.37 -5.36
C ASP A 127 13.77 18.56 -4.69
N LEU A 128 12.70 18.01 -5.26
CA LEU A 128 11.37 18.08 -4.68
C LEU A 128 11.35 17.38 -3.32
N THR A 129 11.04 18.16 -2.29
CA THR A 129 10.89 17.70 -0.93
C THR A 129 9.41 17.69 -0.56
N ASP A 130 8.90 16.56 -0.07
CA ASP A 130 7.55 16.54 0.50
C ASP A 130 7.51 17.21 1.87
N LYS A 131 6.30 17.38 2.43
CA LYS A 131 6.11 18.02 3.73
C LYS A 131 6.80 17.31 4.90
N SER A 132 7.13 16.02 4.75
CA SER A 132 7.87 15.26 5.76
C SER A 132 9.38 15.48 5.69
N GLY A 133 9.87 16.22 4.69
CA GLY A 133 11.30 16.43 4.46
C GLY A 133 11.92 15.39 3.52
N LYS A 134 11.13 14.50 2.92
CA LYS A 134 11.63 13.45 2.04
C LYS A 134 11.89 13.97 0.64
N LYS A 135 13.07 13.70 0.08
CA LYS A 135 13.39 13.90 -1.35
C LYS A 135 12.70 12.83 -2.19
N VAL A 136 11.41 13.03 -2.45
CA VAL A 136 10.52 11.98 -2.98
C VAL A 136 10.97 11.43 -4.33
N VAL A 137 11.41 12.28 -5.25
CA VAL A 137 11.84 11.85 -6.59
C VAL A 137 13.14 11.05 -6.54
N GLN A 138 14.07 11.43 -5.66
CA GLN A 138 15.30 10.65 -5.44
C GLN A 138 14.96 9.26 -4.91
N GLU A 139 13.99 9.16 -4.00
CA GLU A 139 13.54 7.87 -3.47
C GLU A 139 12.87 7.01 -4.55
N PHE A 140 12.04 7.60 -5.41
CA PHE A 140 11.43 6.91 -6.55
C PHE A 140 12.48 6.27 -7.46
N ILE A 141 13.51 7.05 -7.82
CA ILE A 141 14.60 6.62 -8.68
C ILE A 141 15.43 5.54 -7.98
N ARG A 142 15.75 5.73 -6.70
CA ARG A 142 16.49 4.76 -5.89
C ARG A 142 15.78 3.41 -5.83
N VAL A 143 14.47 3.36 -5.61
CA VAL A 143 13.75 2.08 -5.57
C VAL A 143 13.65 1.42 -6.94
N ALA A 144 13.44 2.19 -8.01
CA ALA A 144 13.38 1.67 -9.37
C ALA A 144 14.71 1.00 -9.75
N GLN A 145 15.83 1.67 -9.47
CA GLN A 145 17.18 1.17 -9.74
C GLN A 145 17.53 -0.10 -8.95
N ASN A 146 16.89 -0.33 -7.80
CA ASN A 146 17.10 -1.53 -6.99
C ASN A 146 16.20 -2.72 -7.40
N GLY A 147 15.67 -2.72 -8.63
CA GLY A 147 14.78 -3.78 -9.12
C GLY A 147 13.29 -3.54 -8.84
N GLY A 148 12.95 -2.33 -8.41
CA GLY A 148 11.59 -1.88 -8.17
C GLY A 148 11.15 -1.96 -6.70
N GLY A 149 10.19 -1.12 -6.33
CA GLY A 149 9.74 -1.02 -4.95
C GLY A 149 8.60 -0.04 -4.72
N PHE A 150 8.01 -0.13 -3.54
CA PHE A 150 6.95 0.78 -3.11
C PHE A 150 7.54 2.00 -2.40
N VAL A 151 7.00 3.18 -2.71
CA VAL A 151 7.30 4.41 -1.97
C VAL A 151 5.99 5.00 -1.48
N SER A 152 5.92 5.25 -0.17
CA SER A 152 4.88 6.08 0.45
C SER A 152 5.38 7.51 0.63
N TYR A 153 4.57 8.48 0.23
CA TYR A 153 4.95 9.89 0.22
C TYR A 153 3.72 10.80 0.31
N ILE A 154 3.94 12.04 0.73
CA ILE A 154 2.89 13.06 0.73
C ILE A 154 2.94 13.79 -0.61
N TRP A 155 1.80 13.88 -1.30
CA TRP A 155 1.71 14.56 -2.59
C TRP A 155 0.60 15.61 -2.58
N LEU A 156 0.88 16.76 -3.16
CA LEU A 156 -0.12 17.80 -3.37
C LEU A 156 -1.00 17.43 -4.56
N ASN A 157 -2.28 17.18 -4.31
CA ASN A 157 -3.25 16.93 -5.36
C ASN A 157 -3.61 18.26 -6.05
N PRO A 158 -3.31 18.43 -7.35
CA PRO A 158 -3.51 19.70 -8.06
C PRO A 158 -4.99 20.07 -8.23
N LYS A 159 -5.90 19.09 -8.17
CA LYS A 159 -7.35 19.32 -8.34
C LYS A 159 -8.00 19.82 -7.05
N THR A 160 -7.59 19.26 -5.91
CA THR A 160 -8.19 19.56 -4.60
C THR A 160 -7.35 20.55 -3.79
N ASN A 161 -6.10 20.78 -4.19
CA ASN A 161 -5.07 21.52 -3.47
C ASN A 161 -4.86 20.99 -2.04
N LYS A 162 -5.08 19.68 -1.85
CA LYS A 162 -4.88 19.00 -0.57
C LYS A 162 -3.69 18.06 -0.65
N GLU A 163 -3.02 17.94 0.47
CA GLU A 163 -1.95 16.96 0.67
C GLU A 163 -2.56 15.62 1.01
N GLU A 164 -2.16 14.60 0.27
CA GLU A 164 -2.65 13.23 0.41
C GLU A 164 -1.47 12.28 0.56
N GLU A 165 -1.58 11.31 1.46
CA GLU A 165 -0.63 10.21 1.52
C GLU A 165 -0.90 9.28 0.34
N LYS A 166 0.15 9.03 -0.45
CA LYS A 166 0.12 8.14 -1.60
C LYS A 166 1.11 7.02 -1.43
N ILE A 167 0.75 5.86 -1.97
CA ILE A 167 1.68 4.76 -2.21
C ILE A 167 1.76 4.52 -3.71
N SER A 168 2.98 4.34 -4.23
CA SER A 168 3.20 4.01 -5.64
C SER A 168 4.25 2.93 -5.75
N TYR A 169 4.09 2.05 -6.74
CA TYR A 169 5.12 1.09 -7.12
C TYR A 169 5.92 1.64 -8.30
N TYR A 170 7.24 1.56 -8.19
CA TYR A 170 8.18 1.95 -9.23
C TYR A 170 8.90 0.71 -9.71
N SER A 171 9.04 0.57 -11.02
CA SER A 171 9.73 -0.54 -11.68
C SER A 171 10.83 0.03 -12.57
N PRO A 172 11.99 -0.63 -12.70
CA PRO A 172 12.98 -0.24 -13.70
C PRO A 172 12.40 -0.43 -15.10
N SER A 173 12.71 0.50 -15.99
CA SER A 173 12.31 0.47 -17.41
C SER A 173 13.47 0.88 -18.29
#